data_AF-A0A9D9Q7C8-F1
#
_entry.id   AF-A0A9D9Q7C8-F1
#
_cell.length_a   1.000
_cell.length_b   1.000
_cell.length_c   1.000
_cell.angle_alpha   90.00
_cell.angle_beta   90.00
_cell.angle_gamma   90.00
#
_symmetry.space_group_name_H-M   'P 1'
#
loop_
_entity.id
_entity.type
_entity.pdbx_description
1 polymer ?
#
loop_
_entity_poly.entity_id
_entity_poly.type
_entity_poly.pdbx_seq_one_letter_code
_entity_poly.pdbx_strand_id
1 'polypeptide(L)'
;MKKFAFSLQKILDLKEFSEEQAKIALAQAIANSDRIKAELKTIAEKRVESNNQRSFCKNMQDLVIIENYINRLDAEKEQLLQDLAAAELVIEEKRKLMYEAMKERKVLTKLKDKKKSEYRKLVNQEEAAVLDDIANTQ
;
A
#
# COMPACT_ATOMS: atom_id res chain seq x y z
N MET A 1 -32.61 24.21 14.72
CA MET A 1 -32.24 23.83 13.33
C MET A 1 -31.82 22.36 13.26
N LYS A 2 -32.11 21.68 12.14
CA LYS A 2 -31.73 20.26 11.94
C LYS A 2 -30.23 20.13 11.71
N LYS A 3 -29.54 19.22 12.42
CA LYS A 3 -28.10 18.97 12.21
C LYS A 3 -27.77 18.61 10.76
N PHE A 4 -26.59 19.01 10.27
CA PHE A 4 -26.10 18.65 8.94
C PHE A 4 -26.06 17.12 8.75
N ALA A 5 -26.65 16.65 7.66
CA ALA A 5 -26.58 15.24 7.24
C ALA A 5 -26.10 15.17 5.78
N PHE A 6 -25.07 14.37 5.54
CA PHE A 6 -24.55 14.15 4.19
C PHE A 6 -25.23 12.94 3.56
N SER A 7 -25.95 13.14 2.45
CA SER A 7 -26.74 12.09 1.79
C SER A 7 -25.90 10.89 1.33
N LEU A 8 -24.62 11.09 1.01
CA LEU A 8 -23.72 10.03 0.54
C LEU A 8 -22.79 9.51 1.65
N GLN A 9 -23.12 9.72 2.93
CA GLN A 9 -22.23 9.30 4.03
C GLN A 9 -21.90 7.81 3.96
N LYS A 10 -22.89 6.93 3.75
CA LYS A 10 -22.67 5.49 3.64
C LYS A 10 -21.72 5.10 2.49
N ILE A 11 -21.77 5.83 1.38
CA ILE A 11 -20.89 5.59 0.23
C ILE A 11 -19.47 6.05 0.56
N LEU A 12 -19.33 7.20 1.23
CA LEU A 12 -18.04 7.69 1.71
C LEU A 12 -17.39 6.67 2.66
N ASP A 13 -18.14 6.15 3.63
CA ASP A 13 -17.66 5.14 4.58
C ASP A 13 -17.18 3.86 3.86
N LEU A 14 -17.93 3.41 2.85
CA LEU A 14 -17.52 2.26 2.02
C LEU A 14 -16.22 2.53 1.24
N LYS A 15 -16.04 3.75 0.73
CA LYS A 15 -14.81 4.14 0.01
C LYS A 15 -13.62 4.28 0.94
N GLU A 16 -13.82 4.78 2.17
CA GLU A 16 -12.78 4.79 3.21
C GLU A 16 -12.33 3.36 3.55
N PHE A 17 -13.28 2.44 3.73
CA PHE A 17 -12.96 1.03 3.96
C PHE A 17 -12.21 0.40 2.78
N SER A 18 -12.65 0.68 1.55
CA SER A 18 -12.01 0.15 0.33
C SER A 18 -10.56 0.64 0.18
N GLU A 19 -10.29 1.91 0.51
CA GLU A 19 -8.93 2.45 0.51
C GLU A 19 -8.05 1.78 1.56
N GLU A 20 -8.57 1.52 2.76
CA GLU A 20 -7.81 0.82 3.80
C GLU A 20 -7.50 -0.62 3.38
N GLN A 21 -8.45 -1.34 2.76
CA GLN A 21 -8.20 -2.67 2.21
C GLN A 21 -7.12 -2.64 1.11
N ALA A 22 -7.17 -1.67 0.20
CA ALA A 22 -6.15 -1.51 -0.84
C ALA A 22 -4.76 -1.21 -0.26
N LYS A 23 -4.70 -0.42 0.83
CA LYS A 23 -3.47 -0.13 1.55
C LYS A 23 -2.88 -1.37 2.22
N ILE A 24 -3.72 -2.19 2.87
CA ILE A 24 -3.30 -3.48 3.47
C ILE A 24 -2.77 -4.42 2.38
N ALA A 25 -3.47 -4.54 1.25
CA ALA A 25 -3.03 -5.37 0.13
C ALA A 25 -1.68 -4.93 -0.44
N LEU A 26 -1.46 -3.62 -0.58
CA LEU A 26 -0.16 -3.07 -0.99
C LEU A 26 0.94 -3.40 0.03
N ALA A 27 0.67 -3.25 1.33
CA ALA A 27 1.63 -3.58 2.38
C ALA A 27 2.02 -5.06 2.36
N GLN A 28 1.05 -5.96 2.14
CA GLN A 28 1.30 -7.39 1.99
C GLN A 28 2.17 -7.71 0.76
N ALA A 29 1.92 -7.06 -0.38
CA ALA A 29 2.73 -7.23 -1.58
C ALA A 29 4.19 -6.77 -1.36
N ILE A 30 4.38 -5.64 -0.67
CA ILE A 30 5.71 -5.14 -0.30
C ILE A 30 6.41 -6.13 0.63
N ALA A 31 5.73 -6.61 1.67
CA ALA A 31 6.29 -7.58 2.61
C ALA A 31 6.74 -8.88 1.93
N ASN A 32 5.99 -9.36 0.92
CA ASN A 32 6.41 -10.52 0.14
C ASN A 32 7.68 -10.24 -0.69
N SER A 33 7.77 -9.08 -1.34
CA SER A 33 9.00 -8.68 -2.06
C SER A 33 10.21 -8.58 -1.11
N ASP A 34 10.01 -8.00 0.08
CA ASP A 34 11.07 -7.88 1.08
C ASP A 34 11.54 -9.24 1.59
N ARG A 35 10.62 -10.21 1.76
CA ARG A 35 10.98 -11.60 2.08
C ARG A 35 11.87 -12.22 0.99
N ILE A 36 11.51 -12.06 -0.27
CA ILE A 36 12.30 -12.58 -1.41
C ILE A 36 13.69 -11.92 -1.45
N LYS A 37 13.77 -10.61 -1.20
CA LYS A 37 15.05 -9.89 -1.12
C LYS A 37 15.93 -10.40 0.03
N ALA A 38 15.33 -10.70 1.18
CA ALA A 38 16.05 -11.30 2.31
C ALA A 38 16.59 -12.69 1.95
N GLU A 39 15.81 -13.53 1.27
CA GLU A 39 16.24 -14.84 0.79
C GLU A 39 17.39 -14.73 -0.22
N LEU A 40 17.31 -13.80 -1.18
CA LEU A 40 18.39 -13.50 -2.12
C LEU A 40 19.69 -13.11 -1.41
N LYS A 41 19.60 -12.30 -0.34
CA LYS A 41 20.76 -11.94 0.48
C LYS A 41 21.38 -13.17 1.14
N THR A 42 20.55 -14.05 1.72
CA THR A 42 21.03 -15.30 2.32
C THR A 42 21.69 -16.22 1.29
N ILE A 43 21.15 -16.33 0.07
CA ILE A 43 21.79 -17.10 -1.01
C ILE A 43 23.14 -16.49 -1.38
N ALA A 44 23.23 -15.17 -1.50
CA ALA A 44 24.48 -14.49 -1.80
C ALA A 44 25.55 -14.76 -0.72
N GLU A 45 25.18 -14.72 0.56
CA GLU A 45 26.06 -15.06 1.69
C GLU A 45 26.55 -16.52 1.60
N LYS A 46 25.63 -17.47 1.42
CA LYS A 46 25.96 -18.91 1.23
C LYS A 46 26.87 -19.14 0.04
N ARG A 47 26.67 -18.39 -1.05
CA ARG A 47 27.47 -18.51 -2.28
C ARG A 47 28.90 -18.07 -2.06
N VAL A 48 29.10 -16.94 -1.36
CA VAL A 48 30.43 -16.45 -0.97
C VAL A 48 31.13 -17.45 -0.05
N GLU A 49 30.42 -17.97 0.96
CA GLU A 49 30.96 -18.99 1.88
C GLU A 49 31.40 -20.25 1.12
N SER A 50 30.55 -20.77 0.23
CA SER A 50 30.84 -21.95 -0.59
C SER A 50 32.05 -21.74 -1.49
N ASN A 51 32.20 -20.54 -2.05
CA ASN A 51 33.34 -20.20 -2.88
C ASN A 51 34.65 -20.09 -2.08
N ASN A 52 34.57 -19.61 -0.83
CA ASN A 52 35.71 -19.63 0.08
C ASN A 52 36.11 -21.07 0.42
N GLN A 53 35.13 -21.91 0.79
CA GLN A 53 35.36 -23.33 1.10
C GLN A 53 35.99 -24.09 -0.07
N ARG A 54 35.60 -23.76 -1.32
CA ARG A 54 36.17 -24.35 -2.54
C ARG A 54 37.69 -24.20 -2.60
N SER A 55 38.22 -23.06 -2.14
CA SER A 55 39.67 -22.79 -2.12
C SER A 55 40.45 -23.69 -1.16
N PHE A 56 39.78 -24.34 -0.20
CA PHE A 56 40.39 -25.22 0.79
C PHE A 56 40.21 -26.71 0.47
N CYS A 57 39.45 -27.07 -0.57
CA CYS A 57 39.24 -28.45 -0.99
C CYS A 57 40.54 -29.05 -1.54
N LYS A 58 40.93 -30.22 -1.02
CA LYS A 58 42.19 -30.91 -1.39
C LYS A 58 42.00 -32.11 -2.30
N ASN A 59 40.79 -32.63 -2.41
CA ASN A 59 40.48 -33.80 -3.23
C ASN A 59 39.39 -33.44 -4.27
N MET A 60 39.33 -34.25 -5.34
CA MET A 60 38.41 -34.04 -6.46
C MET A 60 36.94 -34.23 -6.05
N GLN A 61 36.65 -35.12 -5.10
CA GLN A 61 35.29 -35.44 -4.67
C GLN A 61 34.64 -34.24 -3.96
N ASP A 62 35.37 -33.61 -3.04
CA ASP A 62 34.95 -32.41 -2.32
C ASP A 62 34.73 -31.24 -3.29
N LEU A 63 35.61 -31.09 -4.29
CA LEU A 63 35.45 -30.08 -5.33
C LEU A 63 34.15 -30.28 -6.13
N VAL A 64 33.86 -31.52 -6.55
CA VAL A 64 32.61 -31.82 -7.29
C VAL A 64 31.37 -31.55 -6.43
N ILE A 65 31.40 -31.92 -5.15
CA ILE A 65 30.29 -31.66 -4.22
C ILE A 65 30.04 -30.15 -4.09
N ILE A 66 31.11 -29.36 -3.89
CA ILE A 66 30.97 -27.92 -3.69
C ILE A 66 30.52 -27.20 -4.96
N GLU A 67 31.00 -27.62 -6.13
CA GLU A 67 30.55 -27.08 -7.43
C GLU A 67 29.08 -27.37 -7.68
N ASN A 68 28.61 -28.58 -7.38
CA ASN A 68 27.19 -28.92 -7.51
C ASN A 68 26.31 -28.07 -6.58
N TYR A 69 26.75 -27.85 -5.34
CA TYR A 69 26.04 -26.98 -4.40
C TYR A 69 26.00 -25.53 -4.89
N ILE A 70 27.13 -25.03 -5.38
CA ILE A 70 27.28 -23.72 -6.01
C ILE A 70 26.30 -23.55 -7.19
N ASN A 71 26.26 -24.51 -8.11
CA ASN A 71 25.35 -24.48 -9.26
C ASN A 71 23.89 -24.46 -8.82
N ARG A 72 23.55 -25.19 -7.75
CA ARG A 72 22.21 -25.17 -7.15
C ARG A 72 21.87 -23.79 -6.59
N LEU A 73 22.79 -23.14 -5.88
CA LEU A 73 22.60 -21.79 -5.35
C LEU A 73 22.41 -20.76 -6.47
N ASP A 74 23.14 -20.90 -7.58
CA ASP A 74 22.99 -20.01 -8.74
C ASP A 74 21.63 -20.19 -9.43
N ALA A 75 21.16 -21.44 -9.56
CA ALA A 75 19.81 -21.72 -10.08
C ALA A 75 18.70 -21.18 -9.16
N GLU A 76 18.86 -21.36 -7.84
CA GLU A 76 17.92 -20.85 -6.84
C GLU A 76 17.87 -19.32 -6.82
N LYS A 77 19.03 -18.67 -6.97
CA LYS A 77 19.13 -17.21 -7.15
C LYS A 77 18.35 -16.74 -8.38
N GLU A 78 18.53 -17.39 -9.52
CA GLU A 78 17.84 -17.02 -10.76
C GLU A 78 16.31 -17.13 -10.61
N GLN A 79 15.84 -18.20 -9.95
CA GLN A 79 14.42 -18.34 -9.64
C GLN A 79 13.91 -17.21 -8.74
N LEU A 80 14.62 -16.90 -7.65
CA LEU A 80 14.22 -15.82 -6.76
C LEU A 80 14.24 -14.44 -7.43
N LEU A 81 15.12 -14.21 -8.40
CA LEU A 81 15.13 -12.97 -9.19
C LEU A 81 13.88 -12.86 -10.07
N GLN A 82 13.45 -13.96 -10.69
CA GLN A 82 12.19 -13.99 -11.45
C GLN A 82 10.99 -13.77 -10.53
N ASP A 83 10.96 -14.42 -9.37
CA ASP A 83 9.90 -14.25 -8.37
C ASP A 83 9.87 -12.82 -7.84
N LEU A 84 11.03 -12.19 -7.65
CA LEU A 84 11.14 -10.79 -7.25
C LEU A 84 10.55 -9.86 -8.31
N ALA A 85 10.90 -10.05 -9.58
CA ALA A 85 10.36 -9.25 -10.68
C ALA A 85 8.83 -9.38 -10.76
N ALA A 86 8.30 -10.59 -10.59
CA ALA A 86 6.85 -10.81 -10.52
C ALA A 86 6.21 -10.11 -9.31
N ALA A 87 6.85 -10.19 -8.13
CA ALA A 87 6.37 -9.50 -6.94
C ALA A 87 6.36 -7.96 -7.10
N GLU A 88 7.35 -7.39 -7.78
CA GLU A 88 7.42 -5.96 -8.06
C GLU A 88 6.30 -5.50 -9.01
N LEU A 89 5.93 -6.31 -10.01
CA LEU A 89 4.76 -6.04 -10.85
C LEU A 89 3.47 -6.02 -10.03
N VAL A 90 3.31 -6.95 -9.10
CA VAL A 90 2.15 -7.00 -8.19
C VAL A 90 2.11 -5.77 -7.28
N ILE A 91 3.26 -5.32 -6.75
CA ILE A 91 3.34 -4.10 -5.95
C ILE A 91 2.83 -2.90 -6.76
N GLU A 92 3.27 -2.77 -8.01
CA GLU A 92 2.86 -1.64 -8.85
C GLU A 92 1.37 -1.69 -9.21
N GLU A 93 0.81 -2.88 -9.45
CA GLU A 93 -0.64 -3.06 -9.58
C GLU A 93 -1.40 -2.62 -8.32
N LYS A 94 -0.99 -3.10 -7.14
CA LYS A 94 -1.65 -2.74 -5.87
C LYS A 94 -1.49 -1.26 -5.54
N ARG A 95 -0.37 -0.64 -5.93
CA ARG A 95 -0.14 0.80 -5.78
C ARG A 95 -1.13 1.61 -6.62
N LYS A 96 -1.38 1.22 -7.87
CA LYS A 96 -2.38 1.85 -8.73
C LYS A 96 -3.79 1.73 -8.14
N LEU A 97 -4.17 0.55 -7.69
CA LEU A 97 -5.48 0.33 -7.05
C LEU A 97 -5.67 1.16 -5.78
N MET A 98 -4.63 1.25 -4.93
CA MET A 98 -4.66 2.10 -3.74
C MET A 98 -4.82 3.58 -4.11
N TYR A 99 -4.11 4.05 -5.14
CA TYR A 99 -4.22 5.42 -5.62
C TYR A 99 -5.62 5.74 -6.16
N GLU A 100 -6.23 4.81 -6.91
CA GLU A 100 -7.60 4.96 -7.42
C GLU A 100 -8.61 5.03 -6.27
N ALA A 101 -8.54 4.10 -5.32
CA ALA A 101 -9.39 4.12 -4.13
C ALA A 101 -9.24 5.42 -3.32
N MET A 102 -7.99 5.89 -3.15
CA MET A 102 -7.68 7.17 -2.50
C MET A 102 -8.34 8.35 -3.21
N LYS A 103 -8.29 8.38 -4.54
CA LYS A 103 -8.86 9.44 -5.38
C LYS A 103 -10.38 9.45 -5.25
N GLU A 104 -11.03 8.30 -5.35
CA GLU A 104 -12.49 8.18 -5.21
C GLU A 104 -12.98 8.65 -3.84
N ARG A 105 -12.32 8.22 -2.75
CA ARG A 105 -12.64 8.71 -1.40
C ARG A 105 -12.49 10.22 -1.32
N LYS A 106 -11.37 10.78 -1.81
CA LYS A 106 -11.10 12.23 -1.79
C LYS A 106 -12.18 13.05 -2.50
N VAL A 107 -12.72 12.56 -3.62
CA VAL A 107 -13.80 13.24 -4.33
C VAL A 107 -15.04 13.37 -3.44
N LEU A 108 -15.42 12.29 -2.76
CA LEU A 108 -16.57 12.28 -1.84
C LEU A 108 -16.33 13.14 -0.59
N THR A 109 -15.12 13.12 -0.02
CA THR A 109 -14.76 13.98 1.11
C THR A 109 -14.90 15.47 0.73
N LYS A 110 -14.35 15.87 -0.43
CA LYS A 110 -14.47 17.25 -0.92
C LYS A 110 -15.92 17.66 -1.15
N LEU A 111 -16.76 16.76 -1.68
CA LEU A 111 -18.18 17.01 -1.86
C LEU A 111 -18.90 17.22 -0.52
N LYS A 112 -18.59 16.38 0.48
CA LYS A 112 -19.12 16.52 1.85
C LYS A 112 -18.73 17.85 2.46
N ASP A 113 -17.47 18.27 2.34
CA ASP A 113 -16.98 19.54 2.88
C ASP A 113 -17.66 20.74 2.21
N LYS A 114 -17.84 20.70 0.89
CA LYS A 114 -18.60 21.72 0.15
C LYS A 114 -20.04 21.82 0.65
N LYS A 115 -20.74 20.68 0.77
CA LYS A 115 -22.13 20.64 1.28
C LYS A 115 -22.25 21.12 2.71
N LYS A 116 -21.26 20.82 3.55
CA LYS A 116 -21.19 21.31 4.93
C LYS A 116 -20.99 22.83 4.99
N SER A 117 -20.16 23.38 4.10
CA SER A 117 -19.98 24.84 3.98
C SER A 117 -21.27 25.53 3.53
N GLU A 118 -21.95 25.00 2.52
CA GLU A 118 -23.25 25.50 2.04
C GLU A 118 -24.30 25.50 3.16
N TYR A 119 -24.41 24.39 3.90
CA TYR A 119 -25.33 24.29 5.04
C TYR A 119 -25.02 25.33 6.13
N ARG A 120 -23.75 25.56 6.47
CA ARG A 120 -23.36 26.58 7.46
C ARG A 120 -23.75 27.99 7.02
N LYS A 121 -23.58 28.32 5.74
CA LYS A 121 -23.99 29.62 5.20
C LYS A 121 -25.49 29.85 5.34
N LEU A 122 -26.28 28.82 5.01
CA LEU A 122 -27.74 28.87 5.11
C LEU A 122 -28.20 29.05 6.55
N VAL A 123 -27.63 28.29 7.49
CA VAL A 123 -27.90 28.45 8.94
C VAL A 123 -27.59 29.87 9.41
N ASN A 124 -26.43 30.42 9.06
CA ASN A 124 -26.07 31.78 9.47
C ASN A 124 -27.01 32.84 8.88
N GLN A 125 -27.50 32.64 7.65
CA GLN A 125 -28.47 33.54 7.01
C GLN A 125 -29.84 33.47 7.71
N GLU A 126 -30.31 32.27 8.04
CA GLU A 126 -31.55 32.09 8.80
C GLU A 126 -31.45 32.70 10.21
N GLU A 127 -30.33 32.50 10.90
CA GLU A 127 -30.10 33.11 12.23
C GLU A 127 -30.05 34.64 12.16
N ALA A 128 -29.40 35.21 11.14
CA ALA A 128 -29.37 36.67 10.94
C ALA A 128 -30.76 37.24 10.65
N ALA A 129 -31.55 36.59 9.79
CA ALA A 129 -32.92 37.02 9.48
C ALA A 129 -33.82 37.01 10.72
N VAL A 130 -33.72 35.98 11.56
CA VAL A 130 -34.48 35.91 12.83
C VAL A 130 -34.06 37.05 13.79
N LEU A 131 -32.78 37.40 13.86
CA LEU A 131 -32.31 38.52 14.68
C LEU A 131 -32.81 39.87 14.17
N ASP A 132 -32.80 40.09 12.86
CA ASP A 132 -33.32 41.32 12.25
C ASP A 132 -34.84 41.46 12.47
N ASP A 133 -35.60 40.37 12.36
CA ASP A 133 -37.04 40.38 12.64
C ASP A 133 -37.33 40.73 14.11
N ILE A 134 -36.55 40.21 15.06
CA ILE A 134 -36.66 40.56 16.48
C ILE A 134 -36.33 42.03 16.72
N ALA A 135 -35.31 42.57 16.04
CA ALA A 135 -34.90 43.96 16.17
C ALA A 135 -35.94 44.95 15.60
N ASN A 136 -36.64 44.57 14.52
CA ASN A 136 -37.67 45.39 13.88
C ASN A 136 -39.06 45.30 14.54
N THR A 137 -39.28 44.35 15.46
CA THR A 137 -40.55 44.19 16.20
C THR A 137 -40.55 44.80 17.60
N GLN A 138 -39.49 45.53 17.97
CA GLN A 138 -39.42 46.41 19.16
C GLN A 138 -39.62 47.88 18.77
#